data_AF-A0A1G0ML65-F1
#
_entry.id   AF-A0A1G0ML65-F1
#
_cell.length_a   1.000
_cell.length_b   1.000
_cell.length_c   1.000
_cell.angle_alpha   90.00
_cell.angle_beta   90.00
_cell.angle_gamma   90.00
#
_symmetry.space_group_name_H-M   'P 1'
#
loop_
_entity.id
_entity.type
_entity.pdbx_description
1 polymer ?
#
loop_
_entity_poly.entity_id
_entity_poly.type
_entity_poly.pdbx_seq_one_letter_code
_entity_poly.pdbx_strand_id
1 'polypeptide(L)' 'MSILWSSICLAGLWGFLLSTLGLILNGFPARGVFDAQRSLKWGVSLLLSFIVWIIGMANA' A
#
# COMPACT_ATOMS: atom_id res chain seq x y z
N MET A 1 -10.52 14.33 17.43
CA MET A 1 -10.19 13.69 16.14
C MET A 1 -10.64 14.59 15.00
N SER A 2 -9.70 15.13 14.21
CA SER A 2 -10.07 15.91 13.03
C SER A 2 -10.47 14.95 11.90
N ILE A 3 -11.57 15.24 11.21
CA ILE A 3 -12.05 14.44 10.06
C ILE A 3 -10.95 14.25 9.01
N LEU A 4 -10.06 15.24 8.88
CA LEU A 4 -8.89 15.21 8.01
C LEU A 4 -7.95 14.04 8.34
N TRP A 5 -7.51 13.91 9.59
CA TRP A 5 -6.57 12.86 10.00
C TRP A 5 -7.18 11.46 9.94
N SER A 6 -8.46 11.33 10.30
CA SER A 6 -9.20 10.08 10.14
C SER A 6 -9.31 9.66 8.66
N SER A 7 -9.51 10.62 7.75
CA SER A 7 -9.57 10.35 6.30
C SER A 7 -8.21 9.94 5.74
N ILE A 8 -7.12 10.59 6.17
CA ILE A 8 -5.75 10.24 5.77
C ILE A 8 -5.39 8.84 6.26
N CYS A 9 -5.76 8.50 7.50
CA CYS A 9 -5.55 7.17 8.07
C CYS A 9 -6.29 6.09 7.25
N LEU A 10 -7.57 6.30 6.95
CA LEU A 10 -8.35 5.39 6.11
C LEU A 10 -7.77 5.26 4.70
N ALA A 11 -7.35 6.35 4.08
CA ALA A 11 -6.73 6.33 2.75
C ALA A 11 -5.40 5.55 2.75
N GLY A 12 -4.55 5.74 3.76
CA GLY A 12 -3.32 4.98 3.93
C GLY A 12 -3.56 3.48 4.10
N LEU A 13 -4.56 3.11 4.91
CA LEU A 13 -4.96 1.72 5.13
C LEU A 13 -5.44 1.07 3.82
N TRP A 14 -6.36 1.71 3.11
CA TRP A 14 -6.90 1.19 1.85
C TRP A 14 -5.83 1.13 0.75
N GLY A 15 -4.98 2.16 0.67
CA GLY A 15 -3.84 2.18 -0.25
C GLY A 15 -2.86 1.03 0.02
N PHE A 16 -2.60 0.73 1.30
CA PHE A 16 -1.75 -0.39 1.71
C PHE A 16 -2.37 -1.73 1.29
N LEU A 17 -3.67 -1.89 1.51
CA LEU A 17 -4.41 -3.11 1.18
C LEU A 17 -4.43 -3.36 -0.34
N LEU A 18 -4.75 -2.33 -1.13
CA LEU A 18 -4.74 -2.40 -2.59
C LEU A 18 -3.33 -2.64 -3.15
N SER A 19 -2.31 -2.00 -2.58
CA SER A 19 -0.92 -2.20 -3.01
C SER A 19 -0.44 -3.62 -2.70
N THR A 20 -0.86 -4.19 -1.57
CA THR A 20 -0.58 -5.58 -1.20
C THR A 20 -1.23 -6.57 -2.17
N LEU A 21 -2.50 -6.36 -2.49
CA LEU A 21 -3.19 -7.17 -3.51
C LEU A 21 -2.50 -7.05 -4.87
N GLY A 22 -2.13 -5.83 -5.27
CA GLY A 22 -1.40 -5.56 -6.50
C GLY A 22 -0.06 -6.29 -6.56
N LEU A 23 0.68 -6.32 -5.44
CA LEU A 23 1.95 -7.04 -5.32
C LEU A 23 1.77 -8.55 -5.44
N ILE A 24 0.77 -9.12 -4.77
CA ILE A 24 0.48 -10.57 -4.84
C ILE A 24 0.08 -10.97 -6.26
N LEU A 25 -0.85 -10.23 -6.87
CA LEU A 25 -1.40 -10.56 -8.18
C LEU A 25 -0.41 -10.31 -9.33
N ASN A 26 0.36 -9.23 -9.26
CA ASN A 26 1.26 -8.83 -10.35
C ASN A 26 2.71 -9.21 -10.13
N GLY A 27 3.12 -9.54 -8.91
CA GLY A 27 4.48 -9.98 -8.63
C GLY A 27 4.73 -11.40 -9.09
N PHE A 28 3.69 -12.24 -9.10
CA PHE A 28 3.73 -13.62 -9.59
C PHE A 28 2.68 -13.85 -10.68
N PRO A 29 2.86 -13.29 -11.88
CA PRO A 29 1.88 -13.40 -12.96
C PRO A 29 1.68 -14.84 -13.46
N ALA A 30 2.68 -15.71 -13.27
CA ALA A 30 2.61 -17.13 -13.59
C ALA A 30 3.36 -17.96 -12.52
N ARG A 31 3.00 -19.25 -12.38
CA ARG A 31 3.68 -20.15 -11.44
C ARG A 31 5.17 -20.19 -11.73
N GLY A 32 5.99 -19.83 -10.74
CA GLY A 32 7.45 -19.84 -10.83
C GLY A 32 8.06 -18.64 -11.56
N VAL A 33 7.25 -17.69 -12.04
CA VAL A 33 7.75 -16.46 -12.68
C VAL A 33 7.55 -15.29 -11.74
N PHE A 34 8.64 -14.68 -11.33
CA PHE A 34 8.63 -13.45 -10.53
C PHE A 34 8.93 -12.26 -11.44
N ASP A 35 8.01 -11.31 -11.53
CA ASP A 35 8.23 -10.06 -12.25
C ASP A 35 8.75 -9.01 -11.26
N ALA A 36 10.08 -8.83 -11.27
CA ALA A 36 10.75 -7.90 -10.36
C ALA A 36 10.32 -6.45 -10.57
N GLN A 37 10.03 -6.04 -11.80
CA GLN A 37 9.70 -4.65 -12.12
C GLN A 37 8.29 -4.30 -11.64
N ARG A 38 7.32 -5.21 -11.85
CA ARG A 38 5.96 -5.06 -11.31
C ARG A 38 5.95 -5.16 -9.79
N SER A 39 6.70 -6.10 -9.23
CA SER A 39 6.85 -6.25 -7.77
C SER A 39 7.45 -5.01 -7.13
N LEU A 40 8.44 -4.38 -7.77
CA LEU A 40 9.04 -3.15 -7.27
C LEU A 40 8.04 -2.00 -7.28
N LYS A 41 7.28 -1.80 -8.38
CA LYS A 41 6.26 -0.73 -8.45
C LYS A 41 5.20 -0.87 -7.35
N TRP A 42 4.64 -2.07 -7.20
CA TRP A 42 3.64 -2.33 -6.17
C TRP A 42 4.22 -2.31 -4.76
N GLY A 43 5.47 -2.75 -4.58
CA GLY A 43 6.19 -2.69 -3.30
C GLY A 43 6.47 -1.26 -2.86
N VAL A 44 6.88 -0.37 -3.76
CA VAL A 44 7.05 1.06 -3.48
C VAL A 44 5.71 1.70 -3.12
N SER A 45 4.64 1.38 -3.86
CA SER A 45 3.29 1.86 -3.56
C SER A 45 2.80 1.42 -2.16
N LEU A 46 3.10 0.18 -1.79
CA LEU A 46 2.80 -0.38 -0.46
C LEU A 46 3.54 0.38 0.64
N LEU A 47 4.84 0.62 0.44
CA LEU A 47 5.68 1.38 1.37
C LEU A 47 5.17 2.82 1.57
N LEU A 48 4.83 3.52 0.48
CA LEU A 48 4.27 4.87 0.56
C LEU A 48 2.92 4.90 1.29
N SER A 49 2.05 3.93 0.98
CA SER A 49 0.75 3.83 1.65
C SER A 49 0.89 3.52 3.15
N PHE A 50 1.88 2.70 3.51
CA PHE A 50 2.21 2.43 4.91
C PHE A 50 2.69 3.68 5.65
N ILE A 51 3.56 4.48 5.04
CA ILE A 51 4.03 5.75 5.63
C ILE A 51 2.85 6.70 5.85
N VAL A 52 1.97 6.86 4.86
CA VAL A 52 0.77 7.70 4.96
C VAL A 52 -0.14 7.21 6.08
N TRP A 53 -0.30 5.90 6.23
CA TRP A 53 -1.10 5.31 7.30
C TRP A 53 -0.51 5.58 8.68
N ILE A 54 0.80 5.41 8.87
CA ILE A 54 1.49 5.73 10.13
C ILE A 54 1.33 7.21 10.48
N ILE A 55 1.51 8.12 9.51
CA ILE A 55 1.32 9.56 9.72
C ILE A 55 -0.13 9.86 10.13
N GLY A 56 -1.09 9.23 9.46
CA GLY A 56 -2.51 9.32 9.80
C GLY A 56 -2.78 8.87 11.24
N MET A 57 -2.29 7.70 11.64
CA MET A 57 -2.46 7.19 13.01
C MET A 57 -1.77 8.05 14.06
N ALA A 58 -0.60 8.62 13.76
CA ALA A 58 0.14 9.47 14.69
C ALA A 58 -0.58 10.80 15.00
N ASN A 59 -1.51 11.23 14.14
CA ASN A 59 -2.20 12.51 14.25
C ASN A 59 -3.73 12.39 14.38
N ALA A 60 -4.30 11.19 14.23
CA ALA A 60 -5.73 10.93 14.36
C ALA A 60 -6.15 10.86 15.84
#